data_AF-A0ABD6SYN0-F1
#
_entry.id   AF-A0ABD6SYN0-F1
#
_cell.length_a   1.000
_cell.length_b   1.000
_cell.length_c   1.000
_cell.angle_alpha   90.00
_cell.angle_beta   90.00
_cell.angle_gamma   90.00
#
_symmetry.space_group_name_H-M   'P 1'
#
loop_
_entity.id
_entity.type
_entity.pdbx_description
1 polymer ?
#
loop_
_entity_poly.entity_id
_entity_poly.type
_entity_poly.pdbx_seq_one_letter_code
_entity_poly.pdbx_strand_id
1 'polypeptide(L)'
;RPLRPHLDALTQKYIEKHHKEDYKQFLQKLDKEVDVLKRAYGEGSDDKKRYENYKENKIEELHKRMGNAFLQEMKVYDKERQRINKMLDREPRDRKNFQQNVSMQYALRKMEGAFKSEYESWKNQRYYERLQREIQQQNERGYER
;
A
#
# COMPACT_ATOMS: atom_id res chain seq x y z
N ARG A 1 9.67 -19.47 7.40
CA ARG A 1 8.78 -18.63 8.25
C ARG A 1 8.06 -17.64 7.35
N PRO A 2 6.76 -17.36 7.55
CA PRO A 2 6.04 -16.39 6.72
C PRO A 2 6.64 -14.99 6.94
N LEU A 3 7.12 -14.35 5.88
CA LEU A 3 7.68 -12.97 5.93
C LEU A 3 6.59 -11.90 6.08
N ARG A 4 5.35 -12.27 5.77
CA ARG A 4 4.20 -11.37 5.68
C ARG A 4 3.92 -10.59 6.98
N PRO A 5 3.86 -11.21 8.17
CA PRO A 5 3.62 -10.47 9.42
C PRO A 5 4.68 -9.38 9.71
N HIS A 6 5.92 -9.59 9.27
CA HIS A 6 6.98 -8.60 9.45
C HIS A 6 6.82 -7.41 8.48
N LEU A 7 6.38 -7.67 7.25
CA LEU A 7 6.05 -6.63 6.27
C LEU A 7 4.85 -5.80 6.73
N ASP A 8 3.83 -6.47 7.25
CA ASP A 8 2.63 -5.82 7.79
C ASP A 8 3.01 -4.92 8.99
N ALA A 9 3.88 -5.39 9.89
CA ALA A 9 4.39 -4.57 10.99
C ALA A 9 5.21 -3.35 10.53
N LEU A 10 6.02 -3.50 9.47
CA LEU A 10 6.81 -2.39 8.91
C LEU A 10 5.93 -1.33 8.26
N THR A 11 4.96 -1.77 7.45
CA THR A 11 3.98 -0.87 6.81
C THR A 11 3.15 -0.14 7.85
N GLN A 12 2.70 -0.83 8.90
CA GLN A 12 1.99 -0.24 10.04
C GLN A 12 2.81 0.87 10.72
N LYS A 13 4.07 0.59 11.08
CA LYS A 13 4.95 1.59 11.71
C LYS A 13 5.16 2.83 10.83
N TYR A 14 5.26 2.65 9.51
CA TYR A 14 5.39 3.77 8.59
C TYR A 14 4.13 4.65 8.60
N ILE A 15 2.96 4.02 8.49
CA ILE A 15 1.67 4.72 8.52
C ILE A 15 1.52 5.49 9.83
N GLU A 16 1.82 4.85 10.97
CA GLU A 16 1.74 5.47 12.29
C GLU A 16 2.68 6.67 12.47
N LYS A 17 3.85 6.63 11.83
CA LYS A 17 4.85 7.70 11.93
C LYS A 17 4.54 8.89 11.02
N HIS A 18 4.06 8.64 9.79
CA HIS A 18 3.98 9.67 8.75
C HIS A 18 2.54 10.06 8.36
N HIS A 19 1.57 9.17 8.56
CA HIS A 19 0.21 9.30 8.04
C HIS A 19 -0.86 8.91 9.07
N LYS A 20 -0.57 9.05 10.37
CA LYS A 20 -1.45 8.60 11.46
C LYS A 20 -2.87 9.14 11.37
N GLU A 21 -3.00 10.47 11.23
CA GLU A 21 -4.32 11.12 11.20
C GLU A 21 -5.07 10.79 9.91
N ASP A 22 -4.38 10.80 8.77
CA ASP A 22 -4.95 10.37 7.49
C ASP A 22 -5.47 8.93 7.55
N TYR A 23 -4.71 8.03 8.18
CA TYR A 23 -5.09 6.63 8.34
C TYR A 23 -6.29 6.47 9.27
N LYS A 24 -6.35 7.25 10.36
CA LYS A 24 -7.52 7.29 11.25
C LYS A 24 -8.77 7.75 10.49
N GLN A 25 -8.66 8.82 9.69
CA GLN A 25 -9.77 9.28 8.85
C GLN A 25 -10.17 8.22 7.82
N PHE A 26 -9.21 7.49 7.27
CA PHE A 26 -9.48 6.36 6.38
C PHE A 26 -10.30 5.27 7.07
N LEU A 27 -9.89 4.82 8.27
CA LEU A 27 -10.64 3.80 9.02
C LEU A 27 -12.09 4.26 9.27
N GLN A 28 -12.28 5.52 9.64
CA GLN A 28 -13.62 6.12 9.83
C GLN A 28 -14.43 6.17 8.52
N LYS A 29 -13.80 6.44 7.38
CA LYS A 29 -14.47 6.41 6.07
C LYS A 29 -14.91 5.00 5.71
N LEU A 30 -14.07 4.00 5.95
CA LEU A 30 -14.45 2.59 5.74
C LEU A 30 -15.63 2.18 6.59
N ASP A 31 -15.68 2.61 7.85
CA ASP A 31 -16.85 2.34 8.72
C ASP A 31 -18.13 2.93 8.12
N LYS A 32 -18.09 4.17 7.64
CA LYS A 32 -19.24 4.80 6.96
C LYS A 32 -19.64 4.06 5.69
N GLU A 33 -18.67 3.59 4.90
CA GLU A 33 -18.96 2.82 3.68
C GLU A 33 -19.63 1.48 4.00
N VAL A 34 -19.18 0.79 5.05
CA VAL A 34 -19.83 -0.43 5.55
C VAL A 34 -21.27 -0.13 5.97
N ASP A 35 -21.53 0.97 6.67
CA ASP A 35 -22.88 1.37 7.05
C ASP A 35 -23.78 1.68 5.86
N VAL A 36 -23.25 2.31 4.81
CA VAL A 36 -23.99 2.53 3.56
C VAL A 36 -24.32 1.20 2.88
N LEU A 37 -23.36 0.27 2.80
CA LEU A 37 -23.57 -1.06 2.21
C LEU A 37 -24.63 -1.85 2.99
N LYS A 38 -24.58 -1.81 4.33
CA LYS A 38 -25.60 -2.40 5.21
C LYS A 38 -26.99 -1.87 4.92
N ARG A 39 -27.13 -0.54 4.80
CA ARG A 39 -28.43 0.09 4.50
C ARG A 39 -28.93 -0.23 3.09
N ALA A 40 -28.03 -0.33 2.12
CA ALA A 40 -28.39 -0.58 0.72
C ALA A 40 -28.82 -2.02 0.46
N TYR A 41 -28.13 -3.00 1.05
CA TYR A 41 -28.38 -4.43 0.82
C TYR A 41 -29.20 -5.09 1.92
N GLY A 42 -29.36 -4.45 3.09
CA GLY A 42 -30.02 -5.04 4.24
C GLY A 42 -29.10 -5.96 5.06
N GLU A 43 -29.68 -6.57 6.10
CA GLU A 43 -28.95 -7.41 7.08
C GLU A 43 -29.27 -8.91 6.96
N GLY A 44 -29.82 -9.34 5.82
CA GLY A 44 -30.07 -10.75 5.53
C GLY A 44 -28.79 -11.59 5.59
N SER A 45 -28.91 -12.88 5.91
CA SER A 45 -27.76 -13.80 6.04
C SER A 45 -26.91 -13.89 4.76
N ASP A 46 -27.53 -13.74 3.58
CA ASP A 46 -26.82 -13.70 2.30
C ASP A 46 -26.22 -12.32 1.97
N ASP A 47 -26.86 -11.24 2.42
CA ASP A 47 -26.42 -9.86 2.20
C ASP A 47 -25.29 -9.44 3.14
N LYS A 48 -25.21 -10.06 4.32
CA LYS A 48 -24.13 -9.86 5.30
C LYS A 48 -22.74 -10.06 4.69
N LYS A 49 -22.60 -11.05 3.80
CA LYS A 49 -21.35 -11.35 3.08
C LYS A 49 -20.85 -10.18 2.23
N ARG A 50 -21.73 -9.25 1.82
CA ARG A 50 -21.37 -8.11 0.97
C ARG A 50 -20.60 -7.01 1.70
N TYR A 51 -20.73 -6.91 3.02
CA TYR A 51 -20.10 -5.85 3.81
C TYR A 51 -19.24 -6.34 4.99
N GLU A 52 -19.43 -7.57 5.47
CA GLU A 52 -18.78 -8.10 6.69
C GLU A 52 -17.25 -7.95 6.65
N ASN A 53 -16.63 -8.32 5.53
CA ASN A 53 -15.17 -8.26 5.37
C ASN A 53 -14.68 -7.04 4.59
N TYR A 54 -15.56 -6.07 4.26
CA TYR A 54 -15.19 -4.97 3.38
C TYR A 54 -14.04 -4.12 3.95
N LYS A 55 -14.16 -3.72 5.22
CA LYS A 55 -13.14 -2.91 5.91
C LYS A 55 -11.81 -3.65 6.00
N GLU A 56 -11.86 -4.91 6.44
CA GLU A 56 -10.66 -5.73 6.60
C GLU A 56 -9.95 -5.97 5.27
N ASN A 57 -10.69 -6.31 4.21
CA ASN A 57 -10.14 -6.49 2.87
C ASN A 57 -9.45 -5.21 2.37
N LYS A 58 -10.03 -4.03 2.61
CA LYS A 58 -9.43 -2.76 2.17
C LYS A 58 -8.17 -2.40 2.94
N ILE A 59 -8.10 -2.73 4.22
CA ILE A 59 -6.89 -2.60 5.04
C ILE A 59 -5.82 -3.58 4.54
N GLU A 60 -6.20 -4.84 4.31
CA GLU A 60 -5.30 -5.89 3.82
C GLU A 60 -4.73 -5.56 2.43
N GLU A 61 -5.54 -4.99 1.52
CA GLU A 61 -5.10 -4.49 0.22
C GLU A 61 -4.03 -3.40 0.35
N LEU A 62 -4.21 -2.45 1.26
CA LEU A 62 -3.23 -1.39 1.50
C LEU A 62 -1.90 -1.97 1.99
N HIS A 63 -1.95 -2.86 2.99
CA HIS A 63 -0.75 -3.55 3.50
C HIS A 63 -0.05 -4.37 2.41
N LYS A 64 -0.80 -5.11 1.58
CA LYS A 64 -0.26 -5.87 0.44
C LYS A 64 0.48 -4.96 -0.54
N ARG A 65 -0.11 -3.81 -0.92
CA ARG A 65 0.51 -2.88 -1.88
C ARG A 65 1.79 -2.27 -1.34
N MET A 66 1.76 -1.78 -0.10
CA MET A 66 2.95 -1.21 0.54
C MET A 66 4.02 -2.29 0.77
N GLY A 67 3.64 -3.49 1.22
CA GLY A 67 4.55 -4.61 1.38
C GLY A 67 5.20 -5.04 0.06
N ASN A 68 4.45 -5.05 -1.04
CA ASN A 68 4.99 -5.33 -2.37
C ASN A 68 5.99 -4.25 -2.82
N ALA A 69 5.68 -2.97 -2.60
CA ALA A 69 6.61 -1.89 -2.90
C ALA A 69 7.92 -2.01 -2.11
N PHE A 70 7.85 -2.38 -0.82
CA PHE A 70 9.05 -2.66 -0.01
C PHE A 70 9.90 -3.76 -0.66
N LEU A 71 9.28 -4.88 -1.01
CA LEU A 71 9.99 -6.01 -1.57
C LEU A 71 10.65 -5.67 -2.91
N GLN A 72 10.01 -4.82 -3.73
CA GLN A 72 10.62 -4.33 -4.97
C GLN A 72 11.87 -3.49 -4.70
N GLU A 73 11.80 -2.54 -3.76
CA GLU A 73 12.95 -1.71 -3.40
C GLU A 73 14.10 -2.54 -2.81
N MET A 74 13.79 -3.52 -1.96
CA MET A 74 14.80 -4.47 -1.44
C MET A 74 15.43 -5.33 -2.54
N LYS A 75 14.65 -5.75 -3.53
CA LYS A 75 15.15 -6.51 -4.68
C LYS A 75 16.06 -5.64 -5.57
N VAL A 76 15.74 -4.36 -5.73
CA VAL A 76 16.60 -3.40 -6.44
C VAL A 76 17.91 -3.21 -5.70
N TYR A 77 17.87 -3.01 -4.38
CA TYR A 77 19.06 -2.91 -3.53
C TYR A 77 19.96 -4.14 -3.64
N ASP A 78 19.39 -5.34 -3.54
CA ASP A 78 20.18 -6.58 -3.63
C ASP A 78 20.84 -6.74 -5.01
N LYS A 79 20.12 -6.41 -6.09
CA LYS A 79 20.71 -6.40 -7.45
C LYS A 79 21.85 -5.39 -7.58
N GLU A 80 21.71 -4.21 -7.01
CA GLU A 80 22.72 -3.16 -7.04
C GLU A 80 23.98 -3.58 -6.28
N ARG A 81 23.80 -4.17 -5.08
CA ARG A 81 24.87 -4.79 -4.30
C ARG A 81 25.59 -5.91 -5.06
N GLN A 82 24.86 -6.81 -5.71
CA GLN A 82 25.46 -7.89 -6.48
C GLN A 82 26.27 -7.36 -7.68
N ARG A 83 25.78 -6.32 -8.36
CA ARG A 83 26.52 -5.65 -9.45
C ARG A 83 27.82 -5.05 -8.95
N ILE A 84 27.78 -4.36 -7.82
CA ILE A 84 28.95 -3.77 -7.16
C ILE A 84 29.97 -4.84 -6.80
N ASN A 85 29.54 -5.92 -6.15
CA ASN A 85 30.44 -7.02 -5.78
C ASN A 85 31.13 -7.61 -7.02
N LYS A 86 30.40 -7.85 -8.12
CA LYS A 86 30.98 -8.33 -9.38
C LYS A 86 31.98 -7.35 -10.00
N MET A 87 31.78 -6.04 -9.85
CA MET A 87 32.75 -5.04 -10.31
C MET A 87 34.01 -5.03 -9.44
N LEU A 88 33.85 -5.12 -8.12
CA LEU A 88 34.95 -5.18 -7.15
C LEU A 88 35.78 -6.45 -7.23
N ASP A 89 35.21 -7.55 -7.70
CA ASP A 89 35.94 -8.80 -7.94
C ASP A 89 36.79 -8.73 -9.23
N ARG A 90 36.49 -7.81 -10.15
CA ARG A 90 37.26 -7.58 -11.39
C ARG A 90 38.42 -6.61 -11.20
N GLU A 91 38.27 -5.59 -10.35
CA GLU A 91 39.35 -4.68 -9.97
C GLU A 91 39.44 -4.49 -8.43
N PRO A 92 40.39 -5.15 -7.75
CA PRO A 92 40.46 -5.14 -6.29
C PRO A 92 40.89 -3.80 -5.68
N ARG A 93 41.46 -2.87 -6.47
CA ARG A 93 42.04 -1.61 -5.97
C ARG A 93 41.00 -0.61 -5.46
N ASP A 94 39.75 -0.70 -5.91
CA ASP A 94 38.67 0.26 -5.58
C ASP A 94 37.67 -0.23 -4.51
N ARG A 95 37.95 -1.37 -3.86
CA ARG A 95 37.06 -2.02 -2.88
C ARG A 95 36.60 -1.13 -1.73
N LYS A 96 37.45 -0.24 -1.20
CA LYS A 96 37.13 0.58 -0.02
C LYS A 96 36.21 1.76 -0.32
N ASN A 97 36.30 2.37 -1.50
CA ASN A 97 35.52 3.57 -1.84
C ASN A 97 34.16 3.21 -2.46
N PHE A 98 34.05 2.07 -3.14
CA PHE A 98 32.82 1.69 -3.84
C PHE A 98 31.79 0.97 -2.97
N GLN A 99 32.22 0.24 -1.91
CA GLN A 99 31.31 -0.36 -0.92
C GLN A 99 30.46 0.67 -0.16
N GLN A 100 30.88 1.95 -0.14
CA GLN A 100 30.14 3.05 0.50
C GLN A 100 28.94 3.55 -0.32
N ASN A 101 28.88 3.29 -1.63
CA ASN A 101 27.94 3.98 -2.53
C ASN A 101 26.51 3.41 -2.55
N VAL A 102 26.28 2.18 -2.07
CA VAL A 102 24.91 1.66 -1.85
C VAL A 102 24.72 1.41 -0.37
N SER A 103 24.73 2.52 0.37
CA SER A 103 24.46 2.50 1.79
C SER A 103 23.04 1.99 2.03
N MET A 104 22.86 1.19 3.08
CA MET A 104 21.52 0.77 3.52
C MET A 104 20.59 1.98 3.72
N GLN A 105 21.15 3.12 4.11
CA GLN A 105 20.42 4.38 4.26
C GLN A 105 19.80 4.87 2.94
N TYR A 106 20.51 4.75 1.81
CA TYR A 106 19.96 5.10 0.49
C TYR A 106 18.77 4.19 0.11
N ALA A 107 18.92 2.88 0.34
CA ALA A 107 17.85 1.92 0.09
C ALA A 107 16.62 2.18 0.98
N LEU A 108 16.85 2.50 2.26
CA LEU A 108 15.78 2.89 3.18
C LEU A 108 15.07 4.18 2.75
N ARG A 109 15.80 5.16 2.22
CA ARG A 109 15.19 6.40 1.70
C ARG A 109 14.36 6.15 0.45
N LYS A 110 14.85 5.29 -0.46
CA LYS A 110 14.11 4.85 -1.66
C LYS A 110 12.83 4.11 -1.27
N MET A 111 12.92 3.19 -0.32
CA MET A 111 11.77 2.53 0.31
C MET A 111 10.77 3.54 0.88
N GLU A 112 11.24 4.53 1.65
CA GLU A 112 10.37 5.55 2.24
C GLU A 112 9.60 6.32 1.16
N GLY A 113 10.26 6.64 0.05
CA GLY A 113 9.64 7.25 -1.12
C GLY A 113 8.61 6.34 -1.80
N ALA A 114 8.92 5.05 -1.96
CA ALA A 114 8.00 4.08 -2.54
C ALA A 114 6.74 3.90 -1.66
N PHE A 115 6.90 3.88 -0.33
CA PHE A 115 5.78 3.82 0.62
C PHE A 115 4.88 5.03 0.52
N LYS A 116 5.47 6.22 0.47
CA LYS A 116 4.71 7.47 0.27
C LYS A 116 3.94 7.42 -1.05
N SER A 117 4.61 7.01 -2.12
CA SER A 117 4.01 6.93 -3.46
C SER A 117 2.83 5.97 -3.52
N GLU A 118 2.98 4.76 -2.95
CA GLU A 118 1.88 3.79 -2.92
C GLU A 118 0.71 4.26 -2.06
N TYR A 119 0.98 4.89 -0.93
CA TYR A 119 -0.07 5.43 -0.07
C TYR A 119 -0.89 6.51 -0.77
N GLU A 120 -0.24 7.47 -1.44
CA GLU A 120 -0.93 8.51 -2.21
C GLU A 120 -1.62 7.96 -3.46
N SER A 121 -0.99 7.02 -4.17
CA SER A 121 -1.62 6.31 -5.30
C SER A 121 -2.90 5.59 -4.86
N TRP A 122 -2.85 4.92 -3.71
CA TRP A 122 -4.00 4.25 -3.14
C TRP A 122 -5.11 5.26 -2.76
N LYS A 123 -4.77 6.40 -2.13
CA LYS A 123 -5.74 7.49 -1.87
C LYS A 123 -6.43 7.96 -3.15
N ASN A 124 -5.66 8.16 -4.22
CA ASN A 124 -6.18 8.60 -5.51
C ASN A 124 -7.09 7.55 -6.15
N GLN A 125 -6.71 6.27 -6.12
CA GLN A 125 -7.56 5.19 -6.62
C GLN A 125 -8.89 5.13 -5.86
N ARG A 126 -8.87 5.31 -4.54
CA ARG A 126 -10.09 5.34 -3.73
C ARG A 126 -10.99 6.52 -4.08
N TYR A 127 -10.40 7.69 -4.31
CA TYR A 127 -11.16 8.85 -4.78
C TYR A 127 -11.81 8.58 -6.14
N TYR A 128 -11.07 7.97 -7.06
CA TYR A 128 -11.56 7.60 -8.37
C TYR A 128 -12.68 6.55 -8.32
N GLU A 129 -12.52 5.48 -7.55
CA GLU A 129 -13.57 4.46 -7.32
C GLU A 129 -14.87 5.10 -6.84
N ARG A 130 -14.77 6.07 -5.92
CA ARG A 130 -15.94 6.78 -5.40
C ARG A 130 -16.62 7.62 -6.48
N LEU A 131 -15.85 8.39 -7.25
CA LEU A 131 -16.39 9.20 -8.34
C LEU A 131 -17.11 8.34 -9.38
N GLN A 132 -16.54 7.18 -9.73
CA GLN A 132 -17.18 6.24 -10.65
C GLN A 132 -18.52 5.72 -10.13
N ARG A 133 -18.61 5.37 -8.84
CA ARG A 133 -19.88 4.95 -8.22
C ARG A 133 -20.92 6.05 -8.24
N GLU A 134 -20.52 7.28 -7.94
CA GLU A 134 -21.42 8.45 -7.96
C GLU A 134 -21.96 8.72 -9.38
N ILE A 135 -21.11 8.62 -10.41
CA ILE A 135 -21.52 8.74 -11.82
C ILE A 135 -22.49 7.62 -12.21
N GLN A 136 -22.20 6.36 -11.84
CA GLN A 136 -23.09 5.23 -12.13
C GLN A 136 -24.47 5.42 -11.50
N GLN A 137 -24.53 5.81 -10.22
CA GLN A 137 -25.79 6.07 -9.53
C GLN A 137 -26.59 7.22 -10.15
N GLN A 138 -25.91 8.29 -10.61
CA GLN A 138 -26.58 9.39 -11.31
C GLN A 138 -27.16 8.95 -12.66
N ASN A 139 -26.40 8.17 -13.42
CA ASN A 139 -26.85 7.64 -14.70
C ASN A 139 -28.06 6.72 -14.51
N GLU A 140 -28.01 5.77 -13.58
CA GLU A 140 -29.11 4.85 -13.27
C GLU A 140 -30.40 5.60 -12.88
N ARG A 141 -30.29 6.65 -12.04
CA ARG A 141 -31.43 7.51 -11.68
C ARG A 141 -31.94 8.40 -12.81
N GLY A 142 -31.10 8.68 -13.81
CA GLY A 142 -31.45 9.44 -15.01
C GLY A 142 -32.27 8.63 -16.02
N TYR A 143 -32.17 7.30 -16.00
CA TYR A 143 -32.96 6.40 -16.84
C TYR A 143 -34.36 6.06 -16.27
N GLU A 144 -34.63 6.40 -15.01
CA GLU A 144 -35.92 6.20 -14.34
C GLU A 144 -36.86 7.43 -14.43
N ARG A 145 -36.55 8.42 -15.28
CA ARG A 145 -37.39 9.62 -15.52
C ARG A 145 -37.92 9.69 -16.94
#